data_AF-A0A8J9T6G1-F1
#
_entry.id   AF-A0A8J9T6G1-F1
#
_cell.length_a   1.000
_cell.length_b   1.000
_cell.length_c   1.000
_cell.angle_alpha   90.00
_cell.angle_beta   90.00
_cell.angle_gamma   90.00
#
_symmetry.space_group_name_H-M   'P 1'
#
loop_
_entity.id
_entity.type
_entity.pdbx_description
1 polymer ?
#
loop_
_entity_poly.entity_id
_entity_poly.type
_entity_poly.pdbx_seq_one_letter_code
_entity_poly.pdbx_strand_id
1 'polypeptide(L)'
;AGPNWKSLSSPAILPLSVDYFPPQQDIVLNFQFNIYNVTLSEFEHTNYSSNRELLDEMVRQRLTQDYQLVPPSHVNASNYRSESVRDNLANRQAQTKSETENPEIVRKFLSMGHRLQVLTYDPASDTVEVNRYNAKGAEHNTASNSFKYYYYGFCKETHSYTKVVQSFDKYSHQYNWNKVDRMVCGDVENRELEDSMRARRIMFGLIPERFEDINAEQEYISKFHRLLGYLDKLRERIESDAPLEIKIISSQDSEGDEFPVAQLPSKIGIERESMRRFYVQLRKGKRDSFEWMEVAVDRTFNTSWSYRLMFNWLVASSGKVDTQIQLLQRRCLQYGLNLVPFLQVSVSTNVFLNPFRPPAILAIREETKASLLDAVLINNDYVYDGVFTTDAQLVAECMEVGTALDFGKSFGKRPIGRQFVHRSGTLFVRIVNDKQGFALLIVFGNYRYVGRDELLVSKYRKAFFDLKNLLNDLVDDDDDDNIEVISPEKHVKESQIRDKNYRSLDSFQTALP
;
A
#
# COMPACT_ATOMS: atom_id res chain seq x y z
N ALA A 1 -15.91 -29.00 -13.50
CA ALA A 1 -16.17 -28.00 -12.45
C ALA A 1 -15.77 -26.63 -13.00
N GLY A 2 -16.67 -25.64 -12.97
CA GLY A 2 -16.35 -24.29 -13.43
C GLY A 2 -15.51 -23.51 -12.40
N PRO A 3 -15.00 -22.33 -12.76
CA PRO A 3 -14.28 -21.47 -11.83
C PRO A 3 -15.17 -21.04 -10.65
N ASN A 4 -14.65 -21.15 -9.43
CA ASN A 4 -15.33 -20.64 -8.23
C ASN A 4 -15.14 -19.12 -8.15
N TRP A 5 -16.04 -18.38 -8.81
CA TRP A 5 -16.00 -16.93 -8.88
C TRP A 5 -15.93 -16.26 -7.52
N LYS A 6 -16.61 -16.79 -6.49
CA LYS A 6 -16.58 -16.23 -5.13
C LYS A 6 -15.18 -16.29 -4.53
N SER A 7 -14.46 -17.40 -4.72
CA SER A 7 -13.07 -17.54 -4.26
C SER A 7 -12.10 -16.64 -5.03
N LEU A 8 -12.37 -16.36 -6.31
CA LEU A 8 -11.54 -15.51 -7.16
C LEU A 8 -11.78 -14.02 -6.92
N SER A 9 -13.04 -13.60 -6.74
CA SER A 9 -13.43 -12.20 -6.51
C SER A 9 -13.30 -11.76 -5.06
N SER A 10 -13.25 -12.72 -4.13
CA SER A 10 -13.17 -12.48 -2.69
C SER A 10 -12.30 -13.56 -2.05
N PRO A 11 -10.97 -13.51 -2.26
CA PRO A 11 -10.06 -14.50 -1.73
C PRO A 11 -10.22 -14.61 -0.21
N ALA A 12 -10.28 -15.84 0.29
CA ALA A 12 -10.34 -16.10 1.71
C ALA A 12 -9.08 -15.56 2.39
N ILE A 13 -9.24 -15.02 3.60
CA ILE A 13 -8.10 -14.74 4.46
C ILE A 13 -7.41 -16.05 4.84
N LEU A 14 -6.10 -15.98 5.11
CA LEU A 14 -5.35 -17.12 5.61
C LEU A 14 -6.03 -17.66 6.90
N PRO A 15 -6.15 -18.99 7.07
CA PRO A 15 -6.73 -19.55 8.29
C PRO A 15 -5.99 -19.05 9.53
N LEU A 16 -6.70 -18.73 10.61
CA LEU A 16 -6.06 -18.21 11.83
C LEU A 16 -5.24 -19.26 12.59
N SER A 17 -5.43 -20.55 12.28
CA SER A 17 -4.70 -21.64 12.89
C SER A 17 -4.14 -22.60 11.86
N VAL A 18 -3.08 -23.31 12.24
CA VAL A 18 -2.42 -24.35 11.45
C VAL A 18 -2.29 -25.61 12.29
N ASP A 19 -2.51 -26.76 11.66
CA ASP A 19 -2.53 -28.09 12.26
C ASP A 19 -1.16 -28.79 12.27
N TYR A 20 -0.09 -28.01 12.09
CA TYR A 20 1.26 -28.53 12.00
C TYR A 20 2.26 -27.68 12.79
N PHE A 21 3.09 -28.37 13.57
CA PHE A 21 4.29 -27.84 14.20
C PHE A 21 5.44 -28.82 14.00
N PRO A 22 6.63 -28.38 13.56
CA PRO A 22 7.74 -29.30 13.31
C PRO A 22 8.18 -30.06 14.57
N PRO A 23 8.54 -31.36 14.46
CA PRO A 23 9.15 -32.10 15.55
C PRO A 23 10.40 -31.42 16.10
N GLN A 24 10.66 -31.59 17.40
CA GLN A 24 11.80 -30.95 18.08
C GLN A 24 13.15 -31.19 17.39
N GLN A 25 13.38 -32.40 16.87
CA GLN A 25 14.63 -32.74 16.17
C GLN A 25 14.79 -31.92 14.87
N ASP A 26 13.70 -31.73 14.12
CA ASP A 26 13.72 -30.95 12.88
C ASP A 26 13.96 -29.47 13.16
N ILE A 27 13.41 -28.94 14.25
CA ILE A 27 13.67 -27.55 14.69
C ILE A 27 15.17 -27.36 14.93
N VAL A 28 15.80 -28.26 15.69
CA VAL A 28 17.24 -28.17 16.01
C VAL A 28 18.12 -28.29 14.76
N LEU A 29 17.79 -29.21 13.85
CA LEU A 29 18.60 -29.47 12.66
C LEU A 29 18.43 -28.39 11.59
N ASN A 30 17.20 -27.95 11.33
CA ASN A 30 16.85 -27.20 10.12
C ASN A 30 16.54 -25.72 10.37
N PHE A 31 16.50 -25.24 11.61
CA PHE A 31 16.20 -23.84 11.91
C PHE A 31 17.36 -23.12 12.60
N GLN A 32 17.44 -21.81 12.38
CA GLN A 32 18.28 -20.88 13.12
C GLN A 32 17.45 -20.25 14.25
N PHE A 33 17.99 -20.28 15.47
CA PHE A 33 17.32 -19.81 16.69
C PHE A 33 17.83 -18.45 17.16
N ASN A 34 16.90 -17.51 17.41
CA ASN A 34 17.16 -16.21 18.02
C ASN A 34 16.16 -15.95 19.15
N ILE A 35 16.61 -15.28 20.22
CA ILE A 35 15.79 -14.94 21.39
C ILE A 35 15.95 -13.48 21.80
N TYR A 36 14.89 -12.88 22.33
CA TYR A 36 14.92 -11.61 23.04
C TYR A 36 13.72 -11.48 23.99
N ASN A 37 13.83 -10.58 24.97
CA ASN A 37 12.77 -10.29 25.94
C ASN A 37 12.21 -8.89 25.71
N VAL A 38 10.94 -8.72 26.04
CA VAL A 38 10.20 -7.46 25.94
C VAL A 38 9.42 -7.26 27.25
N THR A 39 9.44 -6.04 27.76
CA THR A 39 8.68 -5.61 28.93
C THR A 39 7.99 -4.30 28.61
N LEU A 40 6.89 -4.01 29.31
CA LEU A 40 6.29 -2.69 29.28
C LEU A 40 7.31 -1.64 29.77
N SER A 41 7.28 -0.47 29.13
CA SER A 41 8.09 0.68 29.56
C SER A 41 7.64 1.15 30.95
N GLU A 42 8.59 1.44 31.84
CA GLU A 42 8.35 1.86 33.24
C GLU A 42 7.77 3.28 33.38
N PHE A 43 7.81 4.07 32.31
CA PHE A 43 7.26 5.43 32.32
C PHE A 43 5.72 5.41 32.34
N GLU A 44 5.11 6.38 33.04
CA GLU A 44 3.68 6.51 33.46
C GLU A 44 2.59 6.39 32.36
N HIS A 45 2.98 6.04 31.13
CA HIS A 45 2.14 5.79 29.97
C HIS A 45 2.16 4.31 29.59
N THR A 46 1.83 3.40 30.53
CA THR A 46 1.71 1.99 30.15
C THR A 46 0.56 1.83 29.16
N ASN A 47 0.91 1.43 27.94
CA ASN A 47 -0.03 1.26 26.84
C ASN A 47 -1.09 0.18 27.11
N TYR A 48 -0.73 -0.76 27.97
CA TYR A 48 -1.53 -1.91 28.37
C TYR A 48 -1.55 -2.01 29.89
N SER A 49 -2.59 -2.64 30.41
CA SER A 49 -2.77 -2.83 31.85
C SER A 49 -1.83 -3.91 32.43
N SER A 50 -1.29 -4.78 31.57
CA SER A 50 -0.37 -5.86 31.95
C SER A 50 0.48 -6.36 30.78
N ASN A 51 1.62 -7.01 31.08
CA ASN A 51 2.43 -7.72 30.07
C ASN A 51 1.68 -8.87 29.37
N ARG A 52 0.59 -9.38 29.98
CA ARG A 52 -0.31 -10.34 29.35
C ARG A 52 -1.13 -9.72 28.21
N GLU A 53 -1.62 -8.49 28.39
CA GLU A 53 -2.29 -7.75 27.31
C GLU A 53 -1.31 -7.39 26.18
N LEU A 54 -0.06 -7.06 26.54
CA LEU A 54 1.03 -6.88 25.58
C LEU A 54 1.26 -8.15 24.74
N LEU A 55 1.31 -9.32 25.38
CA LEU A 55 1.43 -10.61 24.69
C LEU A 55 0.31 -10.80 23.65
N ASP A 56 -0.94 -10.51 24.02
CA ASP A 56 -2.07 -10.64 23.10
C ASP A 56 -1.96 -9.68 21.91
N GLU A 57 -1.50 -8.45 22.12
CA GLU A 57 -1.25 -7.52 21.02
C GLU A 57 -0.08 -7.98 20.14
N MET A 58 1.02 -8.44 20.73
CA MET A 58 2.16 -9.01 19.98
C MET A 58 1.73 -10.18 19.10
N VAL A 59 0.83 -11.05 19.59
CA VAL A 59 0.22 -12.13 18.80
C VAL A 59 -0.63 -11.57 17.65
N ARG A 60 -1.46 -10.55 17.89
CA ARG A 60 -2.25 -9.90 16.82
C ARG A 60 -1.36 -9.32 15.72
N GLN A 61 -0.25 -8.68 16.08
CA GLN A 61 0.72 -8.16 15.10
C GLN A 61 1.35 -9.27 14.26
N ARG A 62 1.51 -10.48 14.80
CA ARG A 62 2.00 -11.64 14.05
C ARG A 62 0.94 -12.20 13.11
N LEU A 63 -0.31 -12.27 13.57
CA LEU A 63 -1.44 -12.68 12.72
C LEU A 63 -1.65 -11.73 11.52
N THR A 64 -1.40 -10.42 11.67
CA THR A 64 -1.45 -9.47 10.55
C THR A 64 -0.29 -9.61 9.58
N GLN A 65 0.79 -10.29 9.98
CA GLN A 65 1.95 -10.62 9.16
C GLN A 65 1.97 -12.10 8.76
N ASP A 66 0.77 -12.68 8.54
CA ASP A 66 0.57 -14.01 7.94
C ASP A 66 1.01 -15.20 8.83
N TYR A 67 1.37 -14.98 10.09
CA TYR A 67 1.49 -16.08 11.05
C TYR A 67 0.13 -16.67 11.39
N GLN A 68 0.11 -17.97 11.67
CA GLN A 68 -1.05 -18.71 12.13
C GLN A 68 -0.77 -19.27 13.53
N LEU A 69 -1.81 -19.38 14.36
CA LEU A 69 -1.70 -19.99 15.68
C LEU A 69 -1.59 -21.51 15.56
N VAL A 70 -0.72 -22.10 16.38
CA VAL A 70 -0.55 -23.54 16.46
C VAL A 70 -1.30 -24.02 17.72
N PRO A 71 -2.34 -24.86 17.58
CA PRO A 71 -3.06 -25.37 18.73
C PRO A 71 -2.17 -26.24 19.63
N PRO A 72 -2.39 -26.27 20.95
CA PRO A 72 -1.57 -27.03 21.90
C PRO A 72 -1.45 -28.53 21.57
N SER A 73 -2.48 -29.13 20.97
CA SER A 73 -2.46 -30.54 20.55
C SER A 73 -1.31 -30.86 19.59
N HIS A 74 -1.08 -29.98 18.61
CA HIS A 74 -0.03 -30.15 17.61
C HIS A 74 1.36 -29.82 18.18
N VAL A 75 1.45 -28.87 19.11
CA VAL A 75 2.69 -28.59 19.84
C VAL A 75 3.07 -29.80 20.71
N ASN A 76 2.13 -30.38 21.45
CA ASN A 76 2.39 -31.55 22.29
C ASN A 76 2.84 -32.75 21.45
N ALA A 77 2.22 -32.97 20.29
CA ALA A 77 2.61 -34.03 19.35
C ALA A 77 4.06 -33.86 18.81
N SER A 78 4.55 -32.63 18.72
CA SER A 78 5.91 -32.33 18.25
C SER A 78 7.02 -32.62 19.28
N ASN A 79 6.64 -32.87 20.55
CA ASN A 79 7.55 -32.98 21.69
C ASN A 79 8.47 -31.76 21.87
N TYR A 80 7.96 -30.56 21.58
CA TYR A 80 8.71 -29.31 21.68
C TYR A 80 9.31 -29.09 23.07
N ARG A 81 10.59 -28.68 23.12
CA ARG A 81 11.31 -28.34 24.36
C ARG A 81 12.19 -27.11 24.18
N SER A 82 11.84 -26.01 24.85
CA SER A 82 12.52 -24.71 24.73
C SER A 82 14.01 -24.77 25.11
N GLU A 83 14.35 -25.44 26.22
CA GLU A 83 15.71 -25.55 26.77
C GLU A 83 16.68 -26.25 25.81
N SER A 84 16.24 -27.36 25.20
CA SER A 84 17.10 -28.17 24.33
C SER A 84 17.60 -27.45 23.07
N VAL A 85 16.94 -26.36 22.65
CA VAL A 85 17.45 -25.53 21.54
C VAL A 85 18.46 -24.48 22.04
N ARG A 86 18.33 -24.01 23.29
CA ARG A 86 19.31 -23.12 23.93
C ARG A 86 20.62 -23.84 24.22
N ASP A 87 20.52 -25.09 24.70
CA ASP A 87 21.69 -25.87 25.13
C ASP A 87 22.56 -26.32 23.94
N ASN A 88 22.01 -26.41 22.72
CA ASN A 88 22.85 -26.63 21.52
C ASN A 88 23.78 -25.45 21.20
N LEU A 89 23.52 -24.25 21.73
CA LEU A 89 24.43 -23.09 21.65
C LEU A 89 25.45 -23.04 22.80
N ALA A 90 25.20 -23.77 23.89
CA ALA A 90 26.07 -23.84 25.05
C ALA A 90 26.42 -25.30 25.35
N ASN A 91 27.56 -25.78 24.84
CA ASN A 91 28.16 -27.06 25.25
C ASN A 91 28.30 -27.11 26.78
N ARG A 92 27.31 -27.64 27.50
CA ARG A 92 27.39 -28.02 28.92
C ARG A 92 26.18 -28.84 29.35
N GLN A 93 26.49 -29.93 30.04
CA GLN A 93 25.56 -30.80 30.76
C GLN A 93 24.70 -29.97 31.72
N ALA A 94 23.38 -29.98 31.54
CA ALA A 94 22.45 -29.56 32.56
C ALA A 94 21.37 -30.64 32.77
N GLN A 95 21.19 -30.97 34.04
CA GLN A 95 20.30 -32.00 34.56
C GLN A 95 18.85 -31.72 34.19
N THR A 96 18.15 -32.79 33.80
CA THR A 96 16.70 -32.88 33.67
C THR A 96 16.02 -32.50 34.98
N LYS A 97 15.59 -31.24 35.12
CA LYS A 97 14.46 -30.90 35.99
C LYS A 97 13.20 -30.97 35.15
N SER A 98 12.33 -31.92 35.49
CA SER A 98 10.95 -31.93 35.03
C SER A 98 10.24 -30.72 35.64
N GLU A 99 10.14 -29.62 34.90
CA GLU A 99 9.23 -28.54 35.25
C GLU A 99 7.80 -29.06 35.15
N THR A 100 7.14 -29.21 36.30
CA THR A 100 5.71 -28.96 36.39
C THR A 100 5.47 -27.57 35.80
N GLU A 101 4.92 -27.49 34.59
CA GLU A 101 4.60 -26.22 33.94
C GLU A 101 3.80 -25.37 34.94
N ASN A 102 4.37 -24.25 35.39
CA ASN A 102 3.63 -23.30 36.20
C ASN A 102 2.38 -22.89 35.40
N PRO A 103 1.16 -23.19 35.87
CA PRO A 103 -0.07 -22.98 35.10
C PRO A 103 -0.33 -21.49 34.79
N GLU A 104 0.37 -20.58 35.45
CA GLU A 104 0.28 -19.14 35.20
C GLU A 104 1.14 -18.67 34.00
N ILE A 105 2.12 -19.47 33.55
CA ILE A 105 2.92 -19.15 32.37
C ILE A 105 2.06 -19.29 31.13
N VAL A 106 1.94 -18.22 30.35
CA VAL A 106 1.15 -18.21 29.12
C VAL A 106 2.07 -18.32 27.92
N ARG A 107 1.96 -19.42 27.16
CA ARG A 107 2.73 -19.64 25.92
C ARG A 107 1.83 -19.61 24.69
N LYS A 108 2.28 -18.94 23.62
CA LYS A 108 1.61 -18.87 22.32
C LYS A 108 2.56 -19.28 21.21
N PHE A 109 2.15 -20.26 20.42
CA PHE A 109 2.93 -20.82 19.32
C PHE A 109 2.37 -20.32 18.00
N LEU A 110 3.24 -19.81 17.14
CA LEU A 110 2.89 -19.25 15.85
C LEU A 110 3.79 -19.81 14.75
N SER A 111 3.21 -20.02 13.56
CA SER A 111 3.92 -20.61 12.42
C SER A 111 3.51 -19.96 11.09
N MET A 112 4.50 -19.76 10.22
CA MET A 112 4.35 -19.53 8.77
C MET A 112 4.95 -20.70 7.97
N GLY A 113 5.12 -21.86 8.60
CA GLY A 113 5.87 -23.01 8.09
C GLY A 113 7.39 -22.81 8.16
N HIS A 114 7.91 -21.84 7.42
CA HIS A 114 9.35 -21.55 7.33
C HIS A 114 9.88 -20.60 8.42
N ARG A 115 8.98 -19.95 9.17
CA ARG A 115 9.31 -19.17 10.38
C ARG A 115 8.36 -19.57 11.49
N LEU A 116 8.91 -19.84 12.66
CA LEU A 116 8.16 -20.17 13.87
C LEU A 116 8.47 -19.14 14.94
N GLN A 117 7.47 -18.80 15.75
CA GLN A 117 7.67 -17.97 16.92
C GLN A 117 6.94 -18.56 18.12
N VAL A 118 7.59 -18.53 19.28
CA VAL A 118 6.99 -18.90 20.55
C VAL A 118 7.12 -17.70 21.48
N LEU A 119 5.98 -17.17 21.89
CA LEU A 119 5.90 -16.04 22.81
C LEU A 119 5.45 -16.55 24.17
N THR A 120 6.24 -16.27 25.19
CA THR A 120 6.03 -16.76 26.55
C THR A 120 5.93 -15.58 27.50
N TYR A 121 4.79 -15.41 28.16
CA TYR A 121 4.68 -14.52 29.31
C TYR A 121 4.89 -15.33 30.59
N ASP A 122 5.85 -14.89 31.40
CA ASP A 122 6.14 -15.45 32.71
C ASP A 122 5.83 -14.42 33.81
N PRO A 123 4.81 -14.66 34.65
CA PRO A 123 4.46 -13.76 35.76
C PRO A 123 5.57 -13.56 36.79
N ALA A 124 6.51 -14.52 36.94
CA ALA A 124 7.58 -14.41 37.92
C ALA A 124 8.64 -13.37 37.51
N SER A 125 8.96 -13.30 36.21
CA SER A 125 9.86 -12.29 35.66
C SER A 125 9.13 -11.03 35.18
N ASP A 126 7.80 -11.09 35.07
CA ASP A 126 6.93 -10.07 34.45
C ASP A 126 7.42 -9.62 33.06
N THR A 127 7.93 -10.58 32.28
CA THR A 127 8.48 -10.33 30.93
C THR A 127 7.82 -11.22 29.88
N VAL A 128 7.79 -10.72 28.63
CA VAL A 128 7.43 -11.51 27.46
C VAL A 128 8.72 -11.93 26.74
N GLU A 129 9.02 -13.22 26.77
CA GLU A 129 10.13 -13.83 26.04
C GLU A 129 9.67 -14.23 24.63
N VAL A 130 10.47 -13.87 23.62
CA VAL A 130 10.21 -14.17 22.20
C VAL A 130 11.30 -15.07 21.64
N ASN A 131 10.91 -16.31 21.35
CA ASN A 131 11.75 -17.32 20.70
C ASN A 131 11.42 -17.37 19.21
N ARG A 132 12.41 -17.16 18.33
CA ARG A 132 12.24 -17.19 16.87
C ARG A 132 13.07 -18.29 16.24
N TYR A 133 12.45 -19.04 15.35
CA TYR A 133 13.09 -20.10 14.56
C TYR A 133 12.87 -19.81 13.08
N ASN A 134 13.96 -19.65 12.32
CA ASN A 134 13.90 -19.43 10.87
C ASN A 134 14.51 -20.63 10.12
N ALA A 135 13.80 -21.22 9.17
CA ALA A 135 14.31 -22.36 8.41
C ALA A 135 15.56 -21.98 7.61
N LYS A 136 16.60 -22.81 7.70
CA LYS A 136 17.86 -22.65 6.96
C LYS A 136 17.57 -22.76 5.46
N GLY A 137 18.03 -21.78 4.67
CA GLY A 137 17.80 -21.72 3.23
C GLY A 137 16.44 -21.13 2.79
N ALA A 138 15.56 -20.76 3.72
CA ALA A 138 14.31 -20.06 3.41
C ALA A 138 14.50 -18.54 3.35
N GLU A 139 15.33 -18.09 2.41
CA GLU A 139 15.71 -16.69 2.26
C GLU A 139 15.10 -16.04 1.01
N HIS A 140 14.64 -14.79 1.19
CA HIS A 140 14.02 -14.01 0.12
C HIS A 140 14.97 -13.76 -1.07
N ASN A 141 16.27 -13.63 -0.82
CA ASN A 141 17.25 -13.15 -1.80
C ASN A 141 17.74 -14.24 -2.77
N THR A 142 17.15 -15.43 -2.75
CA THR A 142 17.52 -16.52 -3.67
C THR A 142 16.84 -16.31 -5.02
N ALA A 143 17.57 -16.53 -6.13
CA ALA A 143 17.04 -16.32 -7.49
C ALA A 143 15.79 -17.18 -7.81
N SER A 144 15.63 -18.32 -7.14
CA SER A 144 14.47 -19.20 -7.25
C SER A 144 13.29 -18.81 -6.36
N ASN A 145 13.40 -17.74 -5.55
CA ASN A 145 12.36 -17.34 -4.62
C ASN A 145 11.17 -16.66 -5.30
N SER A 146 11.44 -15.91 -6.37
CA SER A 146 10.43 -15.09 -7.05
C SER A 146 10.01 -15.71 -8.37
N PHE A 147 8.72 -15.75 -8.64
CA PHE A 147 8.18 -16.12 -9.95
C PHE A 147 7.22 -15.06 -10.48
N LYS A 148 7.32 -14.76 -11.78
CA LYS A 148 6.38 -13.87 -12.48
C LYS A 148 5.30 -14.70 -13.16
N TYR A 149 4.04 -14.32 -12.96
CA TYR A 149 2.89 -14.89 -13.62
C TYR A 149 2.23 -13.84 -14.51
N TYR A 150 2.09 -14.17 -15.80
CA TYR A 150 1.47 -13.30 -16.80
C TYR A 150 0.06 -13.80 -17.13
N TYR A 151 -0.89 -12.90 -17.22
CA TYR A 151 -2.29 -13.21 -17.58
C TYR A 151 -2.96 -12.00 -18.22
N TYR A 152 -4.14 -12.19 -18.80
CA TYR A 152 -4.95 -11.11 -19.33
C TYR A 152 -6.06 -10.73 -18.34
N GLY A 153 -6.13 -9.46 -17.98
CA GLY A 153 -7.21 -8.89 -17.16
C GLY A 153 -8.09 -7.97 -18.00
N PHE A 154 -9.40 -7.96 -17.76
CA PHE A 154 -10.31 -7.04 -18.45
C PHE A 154 -10.20 -5.63 -17.84
N CYS A 155 -9.75 -4.66 -18.65
CA CYS A 155 -9.70 -3.24 -18.33
C CYS A 155 -11.07 -2.59 -18.62
N LYS A 156 -11.67 -1.99 -17.60
CA LYS A 156 -13.03 -1.43 -17.71
C LYS A 156 -13.07 -0.13 -18.49
N GLU A 157 -12.01 0.66 -18.39
CA GLU A 157 -11.83 1.91 -19.09
C GLU A 157 -11.86 1.69 -20.61
N THR A 158 -10.99 0.80 -21.09
CA THR A 158 -10.81 0.54 -22.52
C THR A 158 -11.75 -0.51 -23.08
N HIS A 159 -12.52 -1.20 -22.23
CA HIS A 159 -13.36 -2.35 -22.59
C HIS A 159 -12.59 -3.45 -23.34
N SER A 160 -11.34 -3.67 -22.94
CA SER A 160 -10.46 -4.64 -23.59
C SER A 160 -9.65 -5.45 -22.58
N TYR A 161 -9.07 -6.55 -23.03
CA TYR A 161 -8.12 -7.31 -22.22
C TYR A 161 -6.75 -6.65 -22.24
N THR A 162 -6.10 -6.54 -21.09
CA THR A 162 -4.74 -6.02 -20.97
C THR A 162 -3.88 -7.10 -20.35
N LYS A 163 -2.67 -7.30 -20.90
CA LYS A 163 -1.70 -8.22 -20.31
C LYS A 163 -1.21 -7.62 -18.99
N VAL A 164 -1.21 -8.43 -17.94
CA VAL A 164 -0.84 -8.08 -16.58
C VAL A 164 0.21 -9.08 -16.11
N VAL A 165 1.09 -8.62 -15.21
CA VAL A 165 2.09 -9.45 -14.55
C VAL A 165 1.96 -9.31 -13.04
N GLN A 166 2.11 -10.44 -12.34
CA GLN A 166 2.23 -10.50 -10.89
C GLN A 166 3.48 -11.25 -10.50
N SER A 167 4.22 -10.68 -9.55
CA SER A 167 5.39 -11.33 -8.95
C SER A 167 4.97 -11.97 -7.63
N PHE A 168 5.38 -13.20 -7.42
CA PHE A 168 5.09 -13.97 -6.23
C PHE A 168 6.39 -14.48 -5.62
N ASP A 169 6.57 -14.22 -4.33
CA ASP A 169 7.73 -14.67 -3.59
C ASP A 169 7.36 -15.85 -2.70
N LYS A 170 8.13 -16.94 -2.79
CA LYS A 170 7.95 -18.13 -1.95
C LYS A 170 8.20 -17.81 -0.47
N TYR A 171 9.23 -17.01 -0.20
CA TYR A 171 9.60 -16.52 1.12
C TYR A 171 9.63 -15.00 1.11
N SER A 172 8.84 -14.38 1.98
CA SER A 172 8.75 -12.92 2.10
C SER A 172 10.00 -12.32 2.75
N HIS A 173 10.19 -11.01 2.62
CA HIS A 173 11.23 -10.29 3.36
C HIS A 173 11.15 -10.54 4.88
N GLN A 174 12.29 -10.48 5.56
CA GLN A 174 12.31 -10.60 7.01
C GLN A 174 11.68 -9.35 7.64
N TYR A 175 10.75 -9.58 8.56
CA TYR A 175 10.07 -8.51 9.31
C TYR A 175 10.86 -8.22 10.58
N ASN A 176 11.12 -6.94 10.86
CA ASN A 176 11.90 -6.53 12.04
C ASN A 176 11.04 -6.57 13.32
N TRP A 177 10.79 -7.78 13.82
CA TRP A 177 9.97 -8.00 15.02
C TRP A 177 10.49 -7.27 16.25
N ASN A 178 11.82 -7.15 16.41
CA ASN A 178 12.41 -6.45 17.56
C ASN A 178 11.98 -4.97 17.56
N LYS A 179 11.98 -4.31 16.39
CA LYS A 179 11.53 -2.92 16.28
C LYS A 179 10.03 -2.80 16.54
N VAL A 180 9.23 -3.69 15.95
CA VAL A 180 7.76 -3.66 16.11
C VAL A 180 7.36 -3.92 17.55
N ASP A 181 7.95 -4.90 18.23
CA ASP A 181 7.60 -5.20 19.61
C ASP A 181 8.01 -4.07 20.57
N ARG A 182 9.15 -3.41 20.34
CA ARG A 182 9.55 -2.20 21.08
C ARG A 182 8.54 -1.06 20.90
N MET A 183 8.09 -0.83 19.66
CA MET A 183 7.07 0.16 19.37
C MET A 183 5.73 -0.18 20.05
N VAL A 184 5.31 -1.45 19.99
CA VAL A 184 4.08 -1.92 20.61
C VAL A 184 4.14 -1.76 22.13
N CYS A 185 5.27 -2.09 22.77
CA CYS A 185 5.44 -1.98 24.24
C CYS A 185 5.51 -0.54 24.77
N GLY A 186 5.49 0.46 23.89
CA GLY A 186 5.36 1.87 24.24
C GLY A 186 6.65 2.67 24.23
N ASP A 187 7.69 2.17 23.57
CA ASP A 187 8.87 2.95 23.26
C ASP A 187 8.51 4.12 22.34
N VAL A 188 8.45 5.32 22.92
CA VAL A 188 8.04 6.56 22.23
C VAL A 188 9.11 7.03 21.25
N GLU A 189 10.38 6.77 21.54
CA GLU A 189 11.51 7.18 20.70
C GLU A 189 11.54 6.42 19.37
N ASN A 190 10.89 5.24 19.31
CA ASN A 190 10.89 4.35 18.14
C ASN A 190 9.51 4.21 17.46
N ARG A 191 8.60 5.18 17.58
CA ARG A 191 7.25 5.14 16.95
C ARG A 191 7.22 5.28 15.42
N GLU A 192 8.37 5.49 14.79
CA GLU A 192 8.46 5.68 13.34
C GLU A 192 8.02 4.43 12.55
N LEU A 193 6.93 4.60 11.79
CA LEU A 193 6.43 3.58 10.87
C LEU A 193 7.27 3.55 9.59
N GLU A 194 8.08 2.51 9.43
CA GLU A 194 8.80 2.24 8.19
C GLU A 194 7.88 1.57 7.15
N ASP A 195 8.18 1.74 5.86
CA ASP A 195 7.44 1.05 4.79
C ASP A 195 7.50 -0.49 4.90
N SER A 196 8.61 -1.01 5.46
CA SER A 196 8.82 -2.43 5.74
C SER A 196 7.81 -3.01 6.74
N MET A 197 7.22 -2.16 7.59
CA MET A 197 6.33 -2.57 8.67
C MET A 197 4.92 -2.91 8.19
N ARG A 198 4.59 -2.68 6.91
CA ARG A 198 3.27 -3.00 6.32
C ARG A 198 2.11 -2.43 7.15
N ALA A 199 2.29 -1.22 7.71
CA ALA A 199 1.22 -0.51 8.40
C ALA A 199 0.00 -0.34 7.47
N ARG A 200 -1.20 -0.43 8.04
CA ARG A 200 -2.42 -0.16 7.29
C ARG A 200 -2.42 1.31 6.91
N ARG A 201 -2.87 1.61 5.69
CA ARG A 201 -2.88 2.95 5.14
C ARG A 201 -4.22 3.24 4.48
N ILE A 202 -4.65 4.47 4.64
CA ILE A 202 -5.65 5.12 3.78
C ILE A 202 -5.14 6.49 3.40
N MET A 203 -5.61 6.99 2.28
CA MET A 203 -5.16 8.27 1.73
C MET A 203 -6.35 9.08 1.26
N PHE A 204 -6.22 10.39 1.36
CA PHE A 204 -7.13 11.37 0.83
C PHE A 204 -6.34 12.45 0.10
N GLY A 205 -6.99 13.13 -0.83
CA GLY A 205 -6.50 14.36 -1.41
C GLY A 205 -7.55 15.46 -1.30
N LEU A 206 -7.09 16.66 -0.96
CA LEU A 206 -7.86 17.88 -1.23
C LEU A 206 -7.66 18.22 -2.68
N ILE A 207 -8.75 18.29 -3.45
CA ILE A 207 -8.70 18.69 -4.85
C ILE A 207 -9.24 20.12 -4.96
N PRO A 208 -8.45 21.09 -5.43
CA PRO A 208 -8.90 22.47 -5.55
C PRO A 208 -9.99 22.59 -6.63
N GLU A 209 -10.88 23.55 -6.43
CA GLU A 209 -11.82 24.00 -7.45
C GLU A 209 -11.09 24.94 -8.44
N ARG A 210 -11.77 25.33 -9.52
CA ARG A 210 -11.24 26.41 -10.38
C ARG A 210 -11.52 27.73 -9.67
N PHE A 211 -10.49 28.54 -9.49
CA PHE A 211 -10.65 29.89 -8.92
C PHE A 211 -11.04 30.85 -10.05
N GLU A 212 -12.14 31.57 -9.86
CA GLU A 212 -12.57 32.60 -10.82
C GLU A 212 -11.72 33.87 -10.68
N ASP A 213 -11.30 34.18 -9.46
CA ASP A 213 -10.48 35.33 -9.12
C ASP A 213 -9.50 35.01 -7.96
N ILE A 214 -8.62 35.97 -7.68
CA ILE A 214 -7.64 35.87 -6.58
C ILE A 214 -8.36 35.77 -5.22
N ASN A 215 -9.53 36.37 -5.04
CA ASN A 215 -10.25 36.33 -3.77
C ASN A 215 -10.75 34.92 -3.44
N ALA A 216 -11.26 34.20 -4.44
CA ALA A 216 -11.68 32.81 -4.31
C ALA A 216 -10.49 31.89 -3.94
N GLU A 217 -9.32 32.15 -4.51
CA GLU A 217 -8.09 31.45 -4.13
C GLU A 217 -7.68 31.75 -2.68
N GLN A 218 -7.74 33.01 -2.25
CA GLN A 218 -7.46 33.40 -0.87
C GLN A 218 -8.49 32.84 0.13
N GLU A 219 -9.75 32.70 -0.28
CA GLU A 219 -10.78 32.00 0.50
C GLU A 219 -10.42 30.52 0.65
N TYR A 220 -9.95 29.86 -0.41
CA TYR A 220 -9.49 28.47 -0.36
C TYR A 220 -8.29 28.29 0.58
N ILE A 221 -7.31 29.19 0.54
CA ILE A 221 -6.19 29.22 1.49
C ILE A 221 -6.70 29.39 2.93
N SER A 222 -7.69 30.26 3.15
CA SER A 222 -8.31 30.46 4.47
C SER A 222 -9.04 29.20 4.97
N LYS A 223 -9.73 28.48 4.08
CA LYS A 223 -10.34 27.17 4.38
C LYS A 223 -9.27 26.14 4.77
N PHE A 224 -8.14 26.13 4.07
CA PHE A 224 -7.01 25.25 4.37
C PHE A 224 -6.36 25.57 5.73
N HIS A 225 -6.19 26.84 6.09
CA HIS A 225 -5.72 27.24 7.43
C HIS A 225 -6.62 26.70 8.56
N ARG A 226 -7.95 26.66 8.36
CA ARG A 226 -8.89 26.06 9.33
C ARG A 226 -8.65 24.56 9.49
N LEU A 227 -8.33 23.86 8.39
CA LEU A 227 -7.94 22.45 8.43
C LEU A 227 -6.61 22.26 9.17
N LEU A 228 -5.58 23.06 8.86
CA LEU A 228 -4.30 22.99 9.58
C LEU A 228 -4.49 23.20 11.08
N GLY A 229 -5.28 24.19 11.48
CA GLY A 229 -5.61 24.43 12.89
C GLY A 229 -6.41 23.30 13.55
N TYR A 230 -7.16 22.50 12.78
CA TYR A 230 -7.79 21.28 13.28
C TYR A 230 -6.79 20.13 13.43
N LEU A 231 -5.93 19.90 12.43
CA LEU A 231 -4.89 18.86 12.47
C LEU A 231 -3.88 19.10 13.59
N ASP A 232 -3.47 20.35 13.79
CA ASP A 232 -2.53 20.74 14.85
C ASP A 232 -3.12 20.56 16.27
N LYS A 233 -4.45 20.59 16.41
CA LYS A 233 -5.15 20.23 17.66
C LYS A 233 -5.25 18.74 17.89
N LEU A 234 -5.24 17.92 16.83
CA LEU A 234 -5.27 16.46 16.94
C LEU A 234 -3.89 15.89 17.26
N ARG A 235 -2.84 16.57 16.83
CA ARG A 235 -1.45 16.17 17.05
C ARG A 235 -1.17 16.02 18.55
N GLU A 236 -0.58 14.89 18.91
CA GLU A 236 0.06 14.69 20.20
C GLU A 236 1.21 15.71 20.33
N ARG A 237 1.12 16.61 21.31
CA ARG A 237 2.12 17.65 21.55
C ARG A 237 3.06 17.22 22.67
N ILE A 238 4.35 17.33 22.41
CA ILE A 238 5.39 17.38 23.45
C ILE A 238 5.62 18.86 23.77
N GLU A 239 5.97 19.22 25.02
CA GLU A 239 6.09 20.63 25.47
C GLU A 239 7.04 21.49 24.61
N SER A 240 7.93 20.88 23.82
CA SER A 240 8.89 21.52 22.91
C SER A 240 8.46 21.58 21.43
N ASP A 241 7.26 21.12 21.07
CA ASP A 241 6.87 20.96 19.67
C ASP A 241 6.44 22.29 19.01
N ALA A 242 7.12 22.64 17.91
CA ALA A 242 6.69 23.73 17.04
C ALA A 242 5.32 23.42 16.38
N PRO A 243 4.51 24.45 16.04
CA PRO A 243 3.27 24.28 15.29
C PRO A 243 3.47 23.51 13.99
N LEU A 244 2.42 22.84 13.51
CA LEU A 244 2.44 22.18 12.20
C LEU A 244 2.63 23.21 11.08
N GLU A 245 3.87 23.36 10.60
CA GLU A 245 4.23 24.30 9.53
C GLU A 245 4.21 23.62 8.15
N ILE A 246 3.40 24.19 7.26
CA ILE A 246 3.22 23.78 5.87
C ILE A 246 3.48 25.00 4.98
N LYS A 247 4.37 24.86 3.98
CA LYS A 247 4.64 25.93 3.01
C LYS A 247 3.43 26.10 2.11
N ILE A 248 2.86 27.30 2.04
CA ILE A 248 1.73 27.62 1.15
C ILE A 248 2.27 28.35 -0.08
N ILE A 249 1.81 27.94 -1.26
CA ILE A 249 2.14 28.54 -2.55
C ILE A 249 0.83 28.84 -3.27
N SER A 250 0.69 30.07 -3.75
CA SER A 250 -0.47 30.61 -4.46
C SER A 250 -0.06 31.14 -5.84
N SER A 251 -1.04 31.53 -6.66
CA SER A 251 -0.79 32.20 -7.95
C SER A 251 0.00 33.51 -7.84
N GLN A 252 0.07 34.11 -6.64
CA GLN A 252 0.78 35.36 -6.40
C GLN A 252 2.25 35.17 -6.03
N ASP A 253 2.65 33.95 -5.66
CA ASP A 253 4.03 33.63 -5.34
C ASP A 253 4.77 33.39 -6.67
N SER A 254 5.73 34.27 -7.01
CA SER A 254 6.48 34.19 -8.26
C SER A 254 7.04 32.80 -8.49
N GLU A 255 6.79 32.22 -9.67
CA GLU A 255 7.38 30.96 -10.13
C GLU A 255 8.91 31.07 -10.07
N GLY A 256 9.53 30.54 -9.01
CA GLY A 256 10.93 30.17 -9.07
C GLY A 256 11.09 28.97 -10.01
N ASP A 257 12.24 28.85 -10.68
CA ASP A 257 12.58 27.73 -11.58
C ASP A 257 12.50 26.33 -10.92
N GLU A 258 12.37 26.26 -9.59
CA GLU A 258 12.04 25.03 -8.88
C GLU A 258 10.55 24.76 -8.95
N PHE A 259 10.10 23.93 -9.90
CA PHE A 259 8.80 23.26 -9.80
C PHE A 259 8.74 22.54 -8.44
N PRO A 260 7.92 22.98 -7.48
CA PRO A 260 7.91 22.32 -6.19
C PRO A 260 7.49 20.85 -6.39
N VAL A 261 8.34 19.90 -6.09
CA VAL A 261 7.89 18.50 -6.16
C VAL A 261 7.12 18.25 -4.87
N ALA A 262 5.78 18.24 -4.93
CA ALA A 262 4.92 18.02 -3.76
C ALA A 262 5.35 16.78 -2.95
N GLN A 263 5.83 15.75 -3.66
CA GLN A 263 6.28 14.48 -3.11
C GLN A 263 7.51 13.98 -3.87
N LEU A 264 8.64 13.85 -3.19
CA LEU A 264 9.81 13.20 -3.76
C LEU A 264 9.58 11.69 -3.76
N PRO A 265 9.92 10.99 -4.85
CA PRO A 265 9.65 9.58 -4.97
C PRO A 265 10.68 8.73 -4.18
N SER A 266 10.20 7.71 -3.46
CA SER A 266 11.06 6.70 -2.81
C SER A 266 11.10 5.39 -3.62
N LYS A 267 11.87 4.39 -3.16
CA LYS A 267 11.90 3.06 -3.81
C LYS A 267 10.54 2.35 -3.82
N ILE A 268 9.65 2.65 -2.86
CA ILE A 268 8.42 1.90 -2.58
C ILE A 268 7.17 2.80 -2.60
N GLY A 269 7.35 4.13 -2.63
CA GLY A 269 6.25 5.08 -2.76
C GLY A 269 6.73 6.52 -2.64
N ILE A 270 6.33 7.21 -1.57
CA ILE A 270 6.69 8.60 -1.31
C ILE A 270 7.84 8.65 -0.30
N GLU A 271 8.82 9.50 -0.56
CA GLU A 271 9.93 9.74 0.35
C GLU A 271 9.41 10.25 1.69
N ARG A 272 9.80 9.57 2.77
CA ARG A 272 9.28 9.85 4.13
C ARG A 272 9.46 11.33 4.47
N GLU A 273 10.60 11.88 4.08
CA GLU A 273 10.94 13.28 4.27
C GLU A 273 9.97 14.18 3.53
N SER A 274 9.57 13.96 2.28
CA SER A 274 8.68 14.89 1.55
C SER A 274 7.34 15.25 2.24
N MET A 275 6.94 14.56 3.31
CA MET A 275 5.75 14.83 4.09
C MET A 275 6.04 15.22 5.55
N ARG A 276 5.17 16.05 6.15
CA ARG A 276 5.12 16.26 7.60
C ARG A 276 4.36 15.11 8.25
N ARG A 277 4.90 14.56 9.33
CA ARG A 277 4.34 13.40 10.04
C ARG A 277 4.16 13.73 11.51
N PHE A 278 3.04 13.32 12.06
CA PHE A 278 2.74 13.47 13.48
C PHE A 278 1.79 12.37 13.94
N TYR A 279 1.72 12.14 15.25
CA TYR A 279 0.91 11.07 15.82
C TYR A 279 -0.36 11.63 16.46
N VAL A 280 -1.44 10.86 16.39
CA VAL A 280 -2.73 11.18 16.99
C VAL A 280 -3.11 10.03 17.92
N GLN A 281 -3.27 10.34 19.21
CA GLN A 281 -3.79 9.38 20.18
C GLN A 281 -5.30 9.17 19.97
N LEU A 282 -5.72 7.92 19.95
CA LEU A 282 -7.12 7.52 19.72
C LEU A 282 -7.86 7.16 21.01
N ARG A 283 -7.23 7.35 22.17
CA ARG A 283 -7.85 7.16 23.49
C ARG A 283 -8.70 8.37 23.87
N LYS A 284 -9.87 8.13 24.46
CA LYS A 284 -10.75 9.17 25.04
C LYS A 284 -10.56 9.31 26.55
N GLY A 285 -10.10 8.25 27.23
CA GLY A 285 -9.84 8.27 28.67
C GLY A 285 -8.66 7.38 29.08
N LYS A 286 -8.27 7.45 30.37
CA LYS A 286 -7.14 6.69 30.93
C LYS A 286 -7.32 5.16 30.92
N ARG A 287 -8.57 4.68 30.78
CA ARG A 287 -8.92 3.25 30.75
C ARG A 287 -9.08 2.69 29.33
N ASP A 288 -9.01 3.55 28.31
CA ASP A 288 -9.08 3.08 26.93
C ASP A 288 -7.76 2.42 26.56
N SER A 289 -7.84 1.36 25.76
CA SER A 289 -6.69 0.77 25.09
C SER A 289 -5.86 1.85 24.41
N PHE A 290 -4.54 1.75 24.60
CA PHE A 290 -3.61 2.63 23.94
C PHE A 290 -3.57 2.32 22.44
N GLU A 291 -4.16 3.22 21.67
CA GLU A 291 -4.24 3.13 20.23
C GLU A 291 -3.88 4.47 19.63
N TRP A 292 -3.13 4.45 18.53
CA TRP A 292 -2.67 5.66 17.87
C TRP A 292 -2.56 5.44 16.37
N MET A 293 -2.52 6.55 15.64
CA MET A 293 -2.27 6.58 14.21
C MET A 293 -1.23 7.65 13.88
N GLU A 294 -0.41 7.41 12.86
CA GLU A 294 0.43 8.42 12.22
C GLU A 294 -0.41 9.12 11.15
N VAL A 295 -0.43 10.44 11.19
CA VAL A 295 -0.95 11.30 10.13
C VAL A 295 0.24 11.87 9.37
N ALA A 296 0.20 11.76 8.05
CA ALA A 296 1.25 12.26 7.18
C ALA A 296 0.63 13.15 6.10
N VAL A 297 1.11 14.39 5.97
CA VAL A 297 0.57 15.40 5.04
C VAL A 297 1.68 16.05 4.24
N ASP A 298 1.40 16.49 3.01
CA ASP A 298 2.42 17.11 2.17
C ASP A 298 3.05 18.33 2.85
N ARG A 299 4.36 18.53 2.68
CA ARG A 299 5.09 19.69 3.22
C ARG A 299 4.71 21.02 2.56
N THR A 300 4.17 20.94 1.35
CA THR A 300 3.82 22.09 0.54
C THR A 300 2.38 21.97 0.08
N PHE A 301 1.61 23.01 0.33
CA PHE A 301 0.27 23.20 -0.18
C PHE A 301 0.33 24.21 -1.32
N ASN A 302 0.12 23.75 -2.55
CA ASN A 302 -0.02 24.59 -3.72
C ASN A 302 -1.49 24.62 -4.12
N THR A 303 -2.08 25.82 -4.27
CA THR A 303 -3.49 26.01 -4.63
C THR A 303 -3.86 25.40 -5.98
N SER A 304 -2.89 25.23 -6.88
CA SER A 304 -3.09 24.64 -8.21
C SER A 304 -3.00 23.10 -8.23
N TRP A 305 -2.61 22.47 -7.11
CA TRP A 305 -2.38 21.02 -7.02
C TRP A 305 -3.31 20.35 -6.03
N SER A 306 -3.40 19.03 -6.08
CA SER A 306 -4.02 18.30 -4.99
C SER A 306 -3.09 18.22 -3.77
N TYR A 307 -3.65 18.27 -2.57
CA TYR A 307 -2.91 18.15 -1.32
C TYR A 307 -3.22 16.83 -0.60
N ARG A 308 -2.21 16.00 -0.36
CA ARG A 308 -2.38 14.64 0.15
C ARG A 308 -2.33 14.55 1.67
N LEU A 309 -3.24 13.74 2.21
CA LEU A 309 -3.26 13.32 3.61
C LEU A 309 -3.26 11.79 3.67
N MET A 310 -2.41 11.21 4.50
CA MET A 310 -2.34 9.78 4.75
C MET A 310 -2.51 9.49 6.23
N PHE A 311 -3.22 8.40 6.52
CA PHE A 311 -3.41 7.89 7.86
C PHE A 311 -2.83 6.49 7.88
N ASN A 312 -1.77 6.29 8.66
CA ASN A 312 -1.08 5.02 8.83
C ASN A 312 -1.30 4.52 10.25
N TRP A 313 -1.60 3.23 10.42
CA TRP A 313 -1.72 2.66 11.75
C TRP A 313 -1.27 1.21 11.79
N LEU A 314 -0.70 0.85 12.94
CA LEU A 314 -0.25 -0.50 13.27
C LEU A 314 -0.92 -0.99 14.56
N VAL A 315 -0.87 -0.15 15.60
CA VAL A 315 -1.42 -0.41 16.94
C VAL A 315 -2.74 0.36 17.13
N ALA A 316 -3.72 0.07 16.27
CA ALA A 316 -5.07 0.61 16.39
C ALA A 316 -6.12 -0.28 15.71
N SER A 317 -7.32 -0.30 16.30
CA SER A 317 -8.53 -0.86 15.72
C SER A 317 -9.01 0.02 14.56
N SER A 318 -9.48 -0.64 13.52
CA SER A 318 -10.06 0.04 12.35
C SER A 318 -11.25 0.91 12.72
N GLY A 319 -12.05 0.52 13.73
CA GLY A 319 -13.22 1.30 14.16
C GLY A 319 -12.88 2.66 14.77
N LYS A 320 -11.82 2.75 15.60
CA LYS A 320 -11.37 4.03 16.15
C LYS A 320 -10.76 4.93 15.09
N VAL A 321 -9.97 4.35 14.20
CA VAL A 321 -9.40 5.04 13.04
C VAL A 321 -10.52 5.58 12.15
N ASP A 322 -11.50 4.75 11.78
CA ASP A 322 -12.66 5.13 10.97
C ASP A 322 -13.47 6.26 11.61
N THR A 323 -13.70 6.21 12.93
CA THR A 323 -14.36 7.30 13.67
C THR A 323 -13.62 8.63 13.50
N GLN A 324 -12.28 8.65 13.60
CA GLN A 324 -11.52 9.89 13.41
C GLN A 324 -11.56 10.39 11.97
N ILE A 325 -11.52 9.49 10.99
CA ILE A 325 -11.60 9.86 9.58
C ILE A 325 -12.96 10.46 9.23
N GLN A 326 -14.04 9.87 9.72
CA GLN A 326 -15.39 10.41 9.53
C GLN A 326 -15.52 11.82 10.14
N LEU A 327 -14.88 12.06 11.30
CA LEU A 327 -14.83 13.39 11.90
C LEU A 327 -14.08 14.39 11.02
N LEU A 328 -12.92 14.01 10.48
CA LEU A 328 -12.15 14.82 9.54
C LEU A 328 -12.96 15.13 8.27
N GLN A 329 -13.58 14.13 7.64
CA GLN A 329 -14.41 14.31 6.45
C GLN A 329 -15.54 15.30 6.71
N ARG A 330 -16.22 15.18 7.85
CA ARG A 330 -17.26 16.14 8.26
C ARG A 330 -16.71 17.55 8.47
N ARG A 331 -15.51 17.70 9.01
CA ARG A 331 -14.85 19.02 9.17
C ARG A 331 -14.47 19.62 7.83
N CYS A 332 -13.88 18.85 6.91
CA CYS A 332 -13.58 19.31 5.55
C CYS A 332 -14.85 19.78 4.84
N LEU A 333 -15.95 19.04 4.93
CA LEU A 333 -17.25 19.46 4.37
C LEU A 333 -17.74 20.77 5.00
N GLN A 334 -17.65 20.94 6.33
CA GLN A 334 -18.00 22.19 7.02
C GLN A 334 -17.11 23.37 6.63
N TYR A 335 -15.86 23.11 6.25
CA TYR A 335 -14.93 24.14 5.78
C TYR A 335 -15.09 24.43 4.29
N GLY A 336 -15.88 23.64 3.55
CA GLY A 336 -15.98 23.76 2.10
C GLY A 336 -14.73 23.26 1.38
N LEU A 337 -14.04 22.27 1.93
CA LEU A 337 -12.87 21.61 1.33
C LEU A 337 -13.30 20.29 0.69
N ASN A 338 -12.97 20.10 -0.58
CA ASN A 338 -13.25 18.87 -1.33
C ASN A 338 -12.21 17.77 -1.00
N LEU A 339 -12.50 16.99 0.04
CA LEU A 339 -11.67 15.85 0.47
C LEU A 339 -12.12 14.56 -0.21
N VAL A 340 -11.28 14.00 -1.08
CA VAL A 340 -11.58 12.78 -1.85
C VAL A 340 -10.67 11.62 -1.39
N PRO A 341 -11.20 10.40 -1.18
CA PRO A 341 -10.37 9.21 -0.92
C PRO A 341 -9.48 8.90 -2.12
N PHE A 342 -8.18 8.72 -1.90
CA PHE A 342 -7.20 8.38 -2.94
C PHE A 342 -6.83 6.89 -2.90
N LEU A 343 -6.51 6.33 -4.08
CA LEU A 343 -6.18 4.91 -4.23
C LEU A 343 -4.74 4.60 -3.78
N GLN A 344 -4.51 3.44 -3.17
CA GLN A 344 -3.14 2.98 -2.83
C GLN A 344 -2.22 2.87 -4.06
N VAL A 345 -2.74 2.49 -5.22
CA VAL A 345 -1.95 2.38 -6.46
C VAL A 345 -1.44 3.75 -6.94
N SER A 346 -2.09 4.85 -6.55
CA SER A 346 -1.70 6.21 -6.96
C SER A 346 -0.33 6.62 -6.43
N VAL A 347 0.21 5.93 -5.41
CA VAL A 347 1.56 6.16 -4.89
C VAL A 347 2.46 4.94 -5.05
N SER A 348 1.95 3.84 -5.62
CA SER A 348 2.70 2.59 -5.75
C SER A 348 3.61 2.63 -6.97
N THR A 349 4.78 2.00 -6.84
CA THR A 349 5.68 1.75 -7.96
C THR A 349 5.18 0.66 -8.89
N ASN A 350 4.51 -0.37 -8.35
CA ASN A 350 3.87 -1.39 -9.15
C ASN A 350 2.45 -0.94 -9.52
N VAL A 351 2.24 -0.61 -10.79
CA VAL A 351 0.93 -0.16 -11.30
C VAL A 351 -0.10 -1.28 -11.41
N PHE A 352 0.34 -2.54 -11.34
CA PHE A 352 -0.50 -3.73 -11.29
C PHE A 352 -0.79 -4.20 -9.85
N LEU A 353 -0.73 -3.29 -8.86
CA LEU A 353 -0.95 -3.62 -7.45
C LEU A 353 -2.27 -4.40 -7.20
N ASN A 354 -3.33 -4.10 -7.96
CA ASN A 354 -4.57 -4.87 -7.91
C ASN A 354 -4.61 -5.89 -9.08
N PRO A 355 -4.55 -7.20 -8.81
CA PRO A 355 -4.49 -8.20 -9.87
C PRO A 355 -5.77 -8.28 -10.74
N PHE A 356 -6.90 -7.76 -10.26
CA PHE A 356 -8.19 -7.85 -10.96
C PHE A 356 -8.65 -6.52 -11.57
N ARG A 357 -7.83 -5.47 -11.47
CA ARG A 357 -8.13 -4.15 -12.02
C ARG A 357 -6.93 -3.61 -12.77
N PRO A 358 -6.66 -4.12 -13.98
CA PRO A 358 -5.61 -3.57 -14.82
C PRO A 358 -5.88 -2.08 -15.10
N PRO A 359 -4.84 -1.23 -15.07
CA PRO A 359 -4.96 0.13 -15.56
C PRO A 359 -5.16 0.15 -17.08
N ALA A 360 -5.69 1.25 -17.61
CA ALA A 360 -5.59 1.51 -19.03
C ALA A 360 -4.18 2.01 -19.35
N ILE A 361 -3.56 1.43 -20.37
CA ILE A 361 -2.23 1.80 -20.86
C ILE A 361 -2.38 2.41 -22.24
N LEU A 362 -1.89 3.63 -22.39
CA LEU A 362 -1.87 4.37 -23.66
C LEU A 362 -0.43 4.86 -23.90
N ALA A 363 -0.03 4.98 -25.16
CA ALA A 363 1.28 5.48 -25.54
C ALA A 363 1.15 6.61 -26.56
N ILE A 364 2.05 7.60 -26.48
CA ILE A 364 2.23 8.65 -27.49
C ILE A 364 3.66 8.59 -27.97
N ARG A 365 3.85 8.31 -29.25
CA ARG A 365 5.16 8.10 -29.89
C ARG A 365 5.70 9.33 -30.60
N GLU A 366 5.38 10.51 -30.08
CA GLU A 366 5.86 11.77 -30.63
C GLU A 366 6.29 12.69 -29.49
N GLU A 367 7.56 13.07 -29.46
CA GLU A 367 8.18 13.84 -28.36
C GLU A 367 7.53 15.22 -28.18
N THR A 368 7.20 15.89 -29.29
CA THR A 368 6.53 17.19 -29.33
C THR A 368 5.16 17.11 -28.65
N LYS A 369 4.33 16.12 -29.01
CA LYS A 369 3.01 15.89 -28.42
C LYS A 369 3.11 15.43 -26.98
N ALA A 370 4.04 14.53 -26.67
CA ALA A 370 4.32 14.08 -25.31
C ALA A 370 4.70 15.25 -24.38
N SER A 371 5.42 16.25 -24.88
CA SER A 371 5.79 17.45 -24.11
C SER A 371 4.60 18.38 -23.82
N LEU A 372 3.54 18.34 -24.63
CA LEU A 372 2.34 19.16 -24.44
C LEU A 372 1.35 18.57 -23.42
N LEU A 373 1.49 17.29 -23.06
CA LEU A 373 0.54 16.55 -22.23
C LEU A 373 0.20 17.22 -20.91
N ASP A 374 1.21 17.74 -20.20
CA ASP A 374 1.00 18.35 -18.88
C ASP A 374 0.07 19.58 -19.00
N ALA A 375 0.35 20.47 -19.96
CA ALA A 375 -0.48 21.65 -20.23
C ALA A 375 -1.89 21.28 -20.70
N VAL A 376 -1.96 20.28 -21.59
CA VAL A 376 -3.20 19.74 -22.14
C VAL A 376 -4.09 19.18 -21.03
N LEU A 377 -3.56 18.39 -20.11
CA LEU A 377 -4.31 17.86 -18.97
C LEU A 377 -4.77 18.98 -18.03
N ILE A 378 -3.88 19.91 -17.67
CA ILE A 378 -4.22 21.02 -16.76
C ILE A 378 -5.39 21.87 -17.31
N ASN A 379 -5.39 22.13 -18.62
CA ASN A 379 -6.47 22.86 -19.28
C ASN A 379 -7.81 22.10 -19.32
N ASN A 380 -7.76 20.76 -19.22
CA ASN A 380 -8.90 19.85 -19.32
C ASN A 380 -9.29 19.22 -17.98
N ASP A 381 -9.40 20.05 -16.93
CA ASP A 381 -9.88 19.65 -15.59
C ASP A 381 -9.00 18.64 -14.85
N TYR A 382 -7.72 18.52 -15.17
CA TYR A 382 -6.78 17.80 -14.31
C TYR A 382 -6.00 18.77 -13.44
N VAL A 383 -5.62 18.31 -12.25
CA VAL A 383 -4.68 18.99 -11.36
C VAL A 383 -3.50 18.08 -11.12
N TYR A 384 -2.33 18.69 -10.92
CA TYR A 384 -1.13 17.94 -10.57
C TYR A 384 -1.30 17.34 -9.16
N ASP A 385 -0.90 16.07 -9.00
CA ASP A 385 -0.95 15.36 -7.72
C ASP A 385 0.45 15.07 -7.15
N GLY A 386 1.44 14.85 -8.01
CA GLY A 386 2.81 14.64 -7.57
C GLY A 386 3.63 13.77 -8.51
N VAL A 387 4.72 13.24 -7.97
CA VAL A 387 5.74 12.52 -8.72
C VAL A 387 6.03 11.18 -8.04
N PHE A 388 6.00 10.10 -8.80
CA PHE A 388 6.11 8.75 -8.23
C PHE A 388 7.06 7.87 -9.03
N THR A 389 7.93 7.16 -8.31
CA THR A 389 8.70 6.06 -8.90
C THR A 389 7.74 5.08 -9.52
N THR A 390 7.94 4.73 -10.79
CA THR A 390 7.07 3.82 -11.54
C THR A 390 7.89 2.70 -12.16
N ASP A 391 7.43 1.46 -12.01
CA ASP A 391 8.05 0.32 -12.68
C ASP A 391 7.57 0.25 -14.15
N ALA A 392 7.96 1.24 -14.94
CA ALA A 392 7.53 1.34 -16.34
C ALA A 392 8.07 0.19 -17.18
N GLN A 393 9.20 -0.41 -16.78
CA GLN A 393 9.72 -1.61 -17.42
C GLN A 393 8.77 -2.79 -17.27
N LEU A 394 8.16 -2.97 -16.09
CA LEU A 394 7.14 -3.99 -15.85
C LEU A 394 5.91 -3.80 -16.75
N VAL A 395 5.53 -2.55 -17.03
CA VAL A 395 4.47 -2.22 -17.98
C VAL A 395 4.90 -2.52 -19.40
N ALA A 396 6.12 -2.13 -19.80
CA ALA A 396 6.68 -2.39 -21.12
C ALA A 396 6.78 -3.90 -21.43
N GLU A 397 7.11 -4.75 -20.45
CA GLU A 397 7.08 -6.22 -20.58
C GLU A 397 5.67 -6.78 -20.90
N CYS A 398 4.64 -6.03 -20.53
CA CYS A 398 3.24 -6.36 -20.79
C CYS A 398 2.72 -5.77 -22.12
N MET A 399 3.47 -4.89 -22.78
CA MET A 399 3.13 -4.38 -24.10
C MET A 399 3.40 -5.43 -25.19
N GLU A 400 2.87 -5.19 -26.39
CA GLU A 400 3.12 -6.06 -27.53
C GLU A 400 4.57 -5.95 -28.01
N VAL A 401 5.04 -7.03 -28.65
CA VAL A 401 6.43 -7.08 -29.14
C VAL A 401 6.59 -6.05 -30.25
N GLY A 402 7.58 -5.16 -30.12
CA GLY A 402 7.81 -4.07 -31.07
C GLY A 402 7.10 -2.76 -30.72
N THR A 403 6.14 -2.77 -29.80
CA THR A 403 5.44 -1.57 -29.33
C THR A 403 5.96 -1.10 -27.96
N ALA A 404 6.77 -1.91 -27.27
CA ALA A 404 7.36 -1.53 -25.99
C ALA A 404 8.26 -0.27 -26.10
N LEU A 405 8.05 0.67 -25.17
CA LEU A 405 8.88 1.87 -25.02
C LEU A 405 10.22 1.54 -24.32
N ASP A 406 11.29 2.27 -24.63
CA ASP A 406 12.62 2.03 -24.06
C ASP A 406 12.91 2.96 -22.87
N PHE A 407 12.77 2.41 -21.66
CA PHE A 407 13.14 3.06 -20.41
C PHE A 407 14.60 2.77 -19.99
N GLY A 408 15.33 1.97 -20.77
CA GLY A 408 16.70 1.56 -20.51
C GLY A 408 16.88 0.46 -19.47
N LYS A 409 18.11 -0.06 -19.39
CA LYS A 409 18.53 -0.95 -18.30
C LYS A 409 18.71 -0.12 -17.04
N SER A 410 17.75 -0.17 -16.13
CA SER A 410 17.85 0.48 -14.82
C SER A 410 18.97 -0.17 -14.00
N PHE A 411 20.14 0.46 -13.94
CA PHE A 411 21.12 0.24 -12.85
C PHE A 411 20.57 0.85 -11.54
N GLY A 412 19.43 0.33 -11.06
CA GLY A 412 18.82 0.68 -9.78
C GLY A 412 17.94 1.94 -9.75
N LYS A 413 17.98 2.82 -10.76
CA LYS A 413 17.05 3.97 -10.86
C LYS A 413 15.85 3.63 -11.75
N ARG A 414 14.69 3.49 -11.11
CA ARG A 414 13.40 3.36 -11.79
C ARG A 414 12.95 4.72 -12.34
N PRO A 415 12.24 4.76 -13.48
CA PRO A 415 11.76 6.01 -14.04
C PRO A 415 10.73 6.67 -13.12
N ILE A 416 10.67 7.98 -13.23
CA ILE A 416 9.83 8.84 -12.43
C ILE A 416 8.61 9.24 -13.26
N GLY A 417 7.41 9.02 -12.73
CA GLY A 417 6.16 9.38 -13.39
C GLY A 417 5.52 10.62 -12.78
N ARG A 418 5.14 11.58 -13.62
CA ARG A 418 4.33 12.74 -13.24
C ARG A 418 2.87 12.31 -13.17
N GLN A 419 2.16 12.65 -12.10
CA GLN A 419 0.79 12.21 -11.88
C GLN A 419 -0.18 13.37 -11.76
N PHE A 420 -1.33 13.17 -12.38
CA PHE A 420 -2.45 14.08 -12.41
C PHE A 420 -3.71 13.36 -11.91
N VAL A 421 -4.62 14.12 -11.32
CA VAL A 421 -5.94 13.66 -10.92
C VAL A 421 -7.00 14.57 -11.54
N HIS A 422 -8.03 14.00 -12.15
CA HIS A 422 -9.15 14.77 -12.67
C HIS A 422 -9.85 15.47 -11.50
N ARG A 423 -10.36 16.70 -11.66
CA ARG A 423 -10.95 17.52 -10.58
C ARG A 423 -12.12 16.85 -9.85
N SER A 424 -12.81 15.93 -10.52
CA SER A 424 -13.82 15.08 -9.89
C SER A 424 -13.28 14.08 -8.86
N GLY A 425 -11.96 13.82 -8.84
CA GLY A 425 -11.30 12.80 -8.05
C GLY A 425 -11.50 11.35 -8.53
N THR A 426 -12.11 11.15 -9.69
CA THR A 426 -12.53 9.83 -10.18
C THR A 426 -11.50 9.11 -11.05
N LEU A 427 -10.53 9.82 -11.62
CA LEU A 427 -9.56 9.28 -12.57
C LEU A 427 -8.17 9.87 -12.29
N PHE A 428 -7.15 9.02 -12.32
CA PHE A 428 -5.74 9.40 -12.22
C PHE A 428 -5.05 9.08 -13.54
N VAL A 429 -4.12 9.94 -13.94
CA VAL A 429 -3.25 9.74 -15.12
C VAL A 429 -1.81 9.90 -14.65
N ARG A 430 -0.99 8.87 -14.88
CA ARG A 430 0.45 8.94 -14.63
C ARG A 430 1.21 8.87 -15.96
N ILE A 431 2.04 9.87 -16.21
CA ILE A 431 2.84 9.99 -17.42
C ILE A 431 4.29 9.62 -17.09
N VAL A 432 4.86 8.68 -17.85
CA VAL A 432 6.28 8.32 -17.78
C VAL A 432 6.88 8.49 -19.16
N ASN A 433 7.91 9.33 -19.29
CA ASN A 433 8.63 9.47 -20.55
C ASN A 433 9.72 8.40 -20.70
N ASP A 434 9.88 7.91 -21.92
CA ASP A 434 10.98 7.01 -22.28
C ASP A 434 12.23 7.81 -22.68
N LYS A 435 13.28 7.12 -23.13
CA LYS A 435 14.54 7.79 -23.54
C LYS A 435 14.45 8.61 -24.82
N GLN A 436 13.46 8.35 -25.65
CA GLN A 436 13.22 9.03 -26.93
C GLN A 436 12.22 10.20 -26.76
N GLY A 437 11.77 10.46 -25.54
CA GLY A 437 10.79 11.50 -25.24
C GLY A 437 9.34 11.05 -25.40
N PHE A 438 9.08 9.81 -25.83
CA PHE A 438 7.74 9.25 -25.94
C PHE A 438 7.09 9.11 -24.56
N ALA A 439 5.77 9.23 -24.51
CA ALA A 439 5.03 9.18 -23.25
C ALA A 439 4.23 7.88 -23.11
N LEU A 440 4.39 7.22 -21.97
CA LEU A 440 3.52 6.16 -21.48
C LEU A 440 2.51 6.75 -20.49
N LEU A 441 1.23 6.66 -20.81
CA LEU A 441 0.15 7.09 -19.94
C LEU A 441 -0.48 5.87 -19.26
N ILE A 442 -0.47 5.88 -17.94
CA ILE A 442 -1.04 4.85 -17.10
C ILE A 442 -2.24 5.46 -16.38
N VAL A 443 -3.43 4.99 -16.73
CA VAL A 443 -4.69 5.57 -16.26
C VAL A 443 -5.36 4.64 -15.26
N PHE A 444 -5.69 5.18 -14.08
CA PHE A 444 -6.30 4.44 -12.98
C PHE A 444 -7.66 5.04 -12.58
N GLY A 445 -8.72 4.25 -12.63
CA GLY A 445 -10.02 4.62 -12.06
C GLY A 445 -10.04 4.58 -10.52
N ASN A 446 -10.59 5.61 -9.89
CA ASN A 446 -10.81 5.69 -8.43
C ASN A 446 -12.03 4.91 -7.98
N TYR A 447 -12.03 3.60 -8.25
CA TYR A 447 -13.16 2.72 -8.04
C TYR A 447 -13.67 2.66 -6.60
N ARG A 448 -12.81 2.88 -5.59
CA ARG A 448 -13.24 2.89 -4.19
C ARG A 448 -14.08 4.13 -3.87
N TYR A 449 -13.69 5.28 -4.41
CA TYR A 449 -14.43 6.53 -4.27
C TYR A 449 -15.71 6.52 -5.11
N VAL A 450 -15.59 6.12 -6.39
CA VAL A 450 -16.74 6.02 -7.31
C VAL A 450 -17.79 5.03 -6.79
N GLY A 451 -17.33 3.87 -6.28
CA GLY A 451 -18.21 2.87 -5.66
C GLY A 451 -19.38 2.47 -6.57
N ARG A 452 -20.60 2.70 -6.09
CA ARG A 452 -21.85 2.50 -6.85
C ARG A 452 -22.64 3.81 -7.02
N ASP A 453 -22.00 4.95 -6.78
CA ASP A 453 -22.63 6.26 -6.94
C ASP A 453 -22.78 6.58 -8.43
N GLU A 454 -24.02 6.68 -8.91
CA GLU A 454 -24.31 6.87 -10.34
C GLU A 454 -23.72 8.17 -10.90
N LEU A 455 -23.69 9.23 -10.10
CA LEU A 455 -23.15 10.52 -10.50
C LEU A 455 -21.62 10.46 -10.62
N LEU A 456 -20.94 9.79 -9.68
CA LEU A 456 -19.50 9.57 -9.77
C LEU A 456 -19.15 8.59 -10.90
N VAL A 457 -19.97 7.58 -11.18
CA VAL A 457 -19.80 6.69 -12.34
C VAL A 457 -19.90 7.46 -13.64
N SER A 458 -20.88 8.37 -13.75
CA SER A 458 -21.01 9.25 -14.92
C SER A 458 -19.81 10.17 -15.08
N LYS A 459 -19.35 10.80 -13.99
CA LYS A 459 -18.15 11.66 -14.00
C LYS A 459 -16.89 10.90 -14.39
N TYR A 460 -16.72 9.69 -13.88
CA TYR A 460 -15.61 8.80 -14.22
C TYR A 460 -15.60 8.43 -15.71
N ARG A 461 -16.73 7.98 -16.24
CA ARG A 461 -16.85 7.62 -17.66
C ARG A 461 -16.60 8.82 -18.56
N LYS A 462 -17.17 9.98 -18.21
CA LYS A 462 -16.95 11.23 -18.93
C LYS A 462 -15.48 11.63 -18.90
N ALA A 463 -14.82 11.63 -17.74
CA ALA A 463 -13.41 11.99 -17.61
C ALA A 463 -12.49 11.11 -18.46
N PHE A 464 -12.76 9.80 -18.53
CA PHE A 464 -11.99 8.89 -19.37
C PHE A 464 -12.28 9.11 -20.87
N PHE A 465 -13.54 9.35 -21.24
CA PHE A 465 -13.92 9.66 -22.62
C PHE A 465 -13.28 10.97 -23.11
N ASP A 466 -13.38 12.03 -22.30
CA ASP A 466 -12.78 13.34 -22.59
C ASP A 466 -11.26 13.21 -22.71
N LEU A 467 -10.60 12.43 -21.83
CA LEU A 467 -9.18 12.11 -21.95
C LEU A 467 -8.86 11.43 -23.28
N LYS A 468 -9.64 10.42 -23.69
CA LYS A 468 -9.40 9.71 -24.94
C LYS A 468 -9.51 10.65 -26.14
N ASN A 469 -10.54 11.50 -26.19
CA ASN A 469 -10.70 12.47 -27.28
C ASN A 469 -9.54 13.47 -27.29
N LEU A 470 -9.14 13.96 -26.13
CA LEU A 470 -8.03 14.89 -26.00
C LEU A 470 -6.71 14.30 -26.52
N LEU A 471 -6.50 13.01 -26.27
CA LEU A 471 -5.34 12.30 -26.81
C LEU A 471 -5.47 12.12 -28.32
N ASN A 472 -6.64 11.74 -28.82
CA ASN A 472 -6.89 11.61 -30.27
C ASN A 472 -6.66 12.94 -31.00
N ASP A 473 -7.13 14.07 -30.46
CA ASP A 473 -6.91 15.39 -31.05
C ASP A 473 -5.43 15.78 -31.09
N LEU A 474 -4.61 15.21 -30.19
CA LEU A 474 -3.17 15.41 -30.25
C LEU A 474 -2.53 14.64 -31.40
N VAL A 475 -3.17 13.59 -31.93
CA VAL A 475 -2.58 12.68 -32.93
C VAL A 475 -3.28 12.88 -34.27
N ASP A 476 -2.55 13.38 -35.28
CA ASP A 476 -3.09 13.65 -36.61
C ASP A 476 -3.69 12.38 -37.27
N ASP A 477 -4.80 12.58 -38.00
CA ASP A 477 -5.64 11.55 -38.66
C ASP A 477 -4.91 10.65 -39.69
N ASP A 478 -3.66 10.94 -40.04
CA ASP A 478 -2.94 10.22 -41.10
C ASP A 478 -2.21 8.94 -40.64
N ASP A 479 -2.16 8.66 -39.32
CA ASP A 479 -1.51 7.47 -38.76
C ASP A 479 -2.37 6.83 -37.66
N ASP A 480 -3.26 5.90 -38.05
CA ASP A 480 -4.19 5.10 -37.20
C ASP A 480 -3.49 4.22 -36.12
N ASP A 481 -2.16 4.32 -35.98
CA ASP A 481 -1.30 3.53 -35.08
C ASP A 481 -0.67 4.34 -33.93
N ASN A 482 -0.94 5.64 -33.83
CA ASN A 482 -0.22 6.51 -32.87
C ASN A 482 -0.83 6.56 -31.45
N ILE A 483 -2.11 6.20 -31.26
CA ILE A 483 -2.73 5.94 -29.94
C ILE A 483 -3.17 4.50 -29.90
N GLU A 484 -2.24 3.64 -29.56
CA GLU A 484 -2.55 2.24 -29.39
C GLU A 484 -3.17 2.04 -28.00
N VAL A 485 -4.50 1.89 -27.98
CA VAL A 485 -5.16 1.23 -26.84
C VAL A 485 -4.67 -0.22 -26.89
N ILE A 486 -3.75 -0.56 -26.00
CA ILE A 486 -3.12 -1.88 -25.99
C ILE A 486 -4.18 -2.92 -25.61
N SER A 487 -4.78 -3.50 -26.64
CA SER A 487 -5.84 -4.50 -26.60
C SER A 487 -5.47 -5.62 -27.58
N PRO A 488 -5.50 -6.90 -27.16
CA PRO A 488 -5.19 -8.04 -28.01
C PRO A 488 -6.23 -8.25 -29.13
N GLU A 489 -7.29 -7.44 -29.22
CA GLU A 489 -8.36 -7.59 -30.20
C GLU A 489 -7.93 -7.33 -31.65
N LYS A 490 -6.86 -6.56 -31.91
CA LYS A 490 -6.34 -6.36 -33.28
C LYS A 490 -6.00 -7.70 -33.98
N HIS A 491 -5.68 -8.76 -33.23
CA HIS A 491 -5.34 -10.09 -33.81
C HIS A 491 -6.42 -11.17 -33.73
N VAL A 492 -7.59 -10.92 -33.13
CA VAL A 492 -8.70 -11.91 -33.18
C VAL A 492 -9.26 -12.01 -34.61
N LYS A 493 -9.20 -10.93 -35.40
CA LYS A 493 -9.63 -10.96 -36.82
C LYS A 493 -8.64 -11.66 -37.75
N GLU A 494 -7.33 -11.64 -37.45
CA GLU A 494 -6.32 -12.30 -38.29
C GLU A 494 -6.10 -13.79 -37.94
N SER A 495 -6.28 -14.16 -36.67
CA SER A 495 -6.17 -15.56 -36.22
C SER A 495 -7.33 -16.45 -36.66
N GLN A 496 -8.51 -15.89 -36.96
CA GLN A 496 -9.65 -16.64 -37.50
C GLN A 496 -9.41 -17.23 -38.90
N ILE A 497 -8.34 -16.83 -39.61
CA ILE A 497 -8.03 -17.35 -40.94
C ILE A 497 -7.03 -18.53 -40.90
N ARG A 498 -6.40 -18.85 -39.76
CA ARG A 498 -5.33 -19.88 -39.72
C ARG A 498 -5.50 -21.08 -38.81
N ASP A 499 -6.47 -21.12 -37.88
CA ASP A 499 -6.65 -22.29 -37.01
C ASP A 499 -8.03 -22.95 -37.16
N LYS A 500 -8.11 -23.93 -38.06
CA LYS A 500 -9.30 -24.80 -38.29
C LYS A 500 -9.57 -25.82 -37.15
N ASN A 501 -9.10 -25.59 -35.93
CA ASN A 501 -9.22 -26.57 -34.83
C ASN A 501 -9.71 -25.99 -33.49
N TYR A 502 -10.49 -24.91 -33.50
CA TYR A 502 -11.32 -24.55 -32.33
C TYR A 502 -12.80 -24.59 -32.71
N ARG A 503 -13.56 -25.47 -32.05
CA ARG A 503 -15.02 -25.48 -32.11
C ARG A 503 -15.54 -24.12 -31.64
N SER A 504 -16.28 -23.46 -32.52
CA SER A 504 -16.95 -22.17 -32.34
C SER A 504 -17.72 -22.09 -31.02
N LEU A 505 -17.52 -20.99 -30.29
CA LEU A 505 -18.23 -20.60 -29.07
C LEU A 505 -19.53 -19.83 -29.37
N ASP A 506 -20.14 -20.04 -30.54
CA ASP A 506 -21.32 -19.32 -31.03
C ASP A 506 -22.67 -19.77 -30.41
N SER A 507 -22.67 -20.44 -29.25
CA SER A 507 -23.92 -20.95 -28.66
C SER A 507 -24.34 -20.29 -27.33
N PHE A 508 -23.80 -19.13 -26.97
CA PHE A 508 -24.25 -18.37 -25.79
C PHE A 508 -24.78 -16.98 -26.14
N GLN A 509 -25.67 -16.92 -27.13
CA GLN A 509 -26.65 -15.84 -27.26
C GLN A 509 -28.03 -16.46 -27.37
N THR A 510 -28.66 -16.75 -26.23
CA THR A 510 -30.12 -16.66 -26.06
C THR A 510 -30.53 -16.96 -24.62
N ALA A 511 -31.56 -16.24 -24.17
CA ALA A 511 -32.31 -16.40 -22.92
C ALA A 511 -31.73 -15.74 -21.65
N LEU A 512 -31.90 -14.42 -21.56
CA LEU A 512 -32.35 -13.77 -20.33
C LEU A 512 -33.87 -13.96 -20.18
N PRO A 513 -34.38 -14.03 -18.95
CA PRO A 513 -35.41 -13.10 -18.51
C PRO A 513 -34.85 -11.94 -17.68
#